data_AF-A0A109V149-F1
#
_entry.id   AF-A0A109V149-F1
#
_cell.length_a   1.000
_cell.length_b   1.000
_cell.length_c   1.000
_cell.angle_alpha   90.00
_cell.angle_beta   90.00
_cell.angle_gamma   90.00
#
_symmetry.space_group_name_H-M   'P 1'
#
loop_
_entity.id
_entity.type
_entity.pdbx_description
1 polymer ?
#
loop_
_entity_poly.entity_id
_entity_poly.type
_entity_poly.pdbx_seq_one_letter_code
_entity_poly.pdbx_strand_id
1 'polypeptide(L)'
;MTYNTLSYQEYMNLLHYPERWGGSVPRDISRKVICNALSPSISVQSTPTLDAHLKEALDIDSMYNLIRCFGDYIQDRDQLDDKSSEKLQHNFGKQRHNSLLLRSSSLYIRFLKSPEEILEPGSRNVMDLQNLEDYLKVYLKKIEKISTNDSPSQLIKHSIFHNFLTLLSSSAPSPYNAFNHPILNIMALDVTKGETYDVARELLVDFKNLPNSIKKFPPYINTSDILPVFVLCFDQSVPEQWEAVQSLMKSIKKHLFVESVPLPLFTQFDDKKIVLHSPIASSRQTEEYDNLYPSGLTFSAELVKVIYDTINSLVEDLMIPFMQRKISFWTETILQPRKSIFHGNKFLKRFMSKSGSVPNVAAPVSPEGYFLVSSNEFLMRKMADWCFMLADYKTSYSIYEMLIKDFEGYPFYILSCQDFAALSLLMGAHTIVTAKMIKHDIDPLIMSYLDTYVEGHEPLEFVRCMLYMTELFLSLSDTWVSSPYAIKYLEVLLQGDRLKSTPLSRTLIWERISFAYGLRIDPRIHLEEESATESDQPGDIEEYPNPEKLQYSSLQNQGYTRFRKQAVFQLLVAKKWLQNGQVRQSAWALKGCNKAYQNLAFANQDGTLLTKLIDAIVDDEKNGDRGVHTADV
;
A
#
# COMPACT_ATOMS: atom_id res chain seq x y z
N MET A 1 14.00 -16.11 -23.79
CA MET A 1 13.85 -16.33 -22.33
C MET A 1 12.74 -15.39 -21.87
N THR A 2 11.55 -15.93 -21.65
CA THR A 2 10.43 -15.19 -21.06
C THR A 2 10.84 -14.78 -19.65
N TYR A 3 11.04 -13.48 -19.43
CA TYR A 3 11.17 -12.94 -18.08
C TYR A 3 9.82 -13.19 -17.38
N ASN A 4 9.75 -14.18 -16.48
CA ASN A 4 8.61 -14.29 -15.58
C ASN A 4 8.55 -12.98 -14.79
N THR A 5 7.54 -12.16 -15.09
CA THR A 5 7.26 -10.93 -14.35
C THR A 5 6.85 -11.31 -12.94
N LEU A 6 7.63 -10.86 -11.95
CA LEU A 6 7.33 -11.06 -10.53
C LEU A 6 5.96 -10.44 -10.20
N SER A 7 5.05 -11.22 -9.62
CA SER A 7 3.73 -10.75 -9.22
C SER A 7 3.83 -9.72 -8.07
N TYR A 8 2.75 -8.99 -7.79
CA TYR A 8 2.72 -8.09 -6.62
C TYR A 8 2.86 -8.89 -5.32
N GLN A 9 2.15 -10.01 -5.21
CA GLN A 9 2.12 -10.80 -3.99
C GLN A 9 3.42 -11.60 -3.77
N GLU A 10 4.06 -12.14 -4.82
CA GLU A 10 5.43 -12.69 -4.77
C GLU A 10 6.43 -11.61 -4.32
N TYR A 11 6.32 -10.38 -4.83
CA TYR A 11 7.22 -9.28 -4.46
C TYR A 11 7.11 -8.90 -2.98
N MET A 12 5.89 -8.84 -2.43
CA MET A 12 5.67 -8.48 -1.04
C MET A 12 6.06 -9.64 -0.10
N ASN A 13 5.95 -10.88 -0.58
CA ASN A 13 6.35 -12.10 0.14
C ASN A 13 7.73 -12.63 -0.26
N LEU A 14 8.61 -11.78 -0.80
CA LEU A 14 9.88 -12.17 -1.42
C LEU A 14 10.82 -13.00 -0.52
N LEU A 15 10.67 -12.91 0.81
CA LEU A 15 11.44 -13.75 1.74
C LEU A 15 11.20 -15.25 1.56
N HIS A 16 10.04 -15.63 1.03
CA HIS A 16 9.68 -17.02 0.74
C HIS A 16 10.22 -17.49 -0.62
N TYR A 17 10.84 -16.61 -1.41
CA TYR A 17 11.33 -16.90 -2.76
C TYR A 17 12.81 -16.49 -2.96
N PRO A 18 13.78 -17.14 -2.27
CA PRO A 18 15.20 -16.84 -2.44
C PRO A 18 15.70 -16.88 -3.88
N GLU A 19 15.15 -17.77 -4.69
CA GLU A 19 15.46 -17.93 -6.11
C GLU A 19 15.08 -16.70 -6.96
N ARG A 20 14.16 -15.85 -6.48
CA ARG A 20 13.73 -14.62 -7.17
C ARG A 20 14.54 -13.38 -6.78
N TRP A 21 15.41 -13.46 -5.77
CA TRP A 21 16.13 -12.30 -5.23
C TRP A 21 17.04 -11.58 -6.24
N GLY A 22 17.48 -12.29 -7.29
CA GLY A 22 18.26 -11.72 -8.40
C GLY A 22 17.46 -10.88 -9.39
N GLY A 23 16.14 -10.77 -9.24
CA GLY A 23 15.27 -10.04 -10.15
C GLY A 23 15.41 -8.52 -10.09
N SER A 24 14.78 -7.82 -11.04
CA SER A 24 14.66 -6.37 -11.07
C SER A 24 13.44 -5.89 -10.29
N VAL A 25 13.53 -4.70 -9.68
CA VAL A 25 12.39 -4.05 -9.03
C VAL A 25 11.32 -3.72 -10.08
N PRO A 26 10.05 -4.15 -9.91
CA PRO A 26 8.99 -3.80 -10.84
C PRO A 26 8.76 -2.28 -10.85
N ARG A 27 8.62 -1.67 -12.04
CA ARG A 27 8.53 -0.20 -12.18
C ARG A 27 7.32 0.40 -11.46
N ASP A 28 6.18 -0.28 -11.49
CA ASP A 28 4.92 0.22 -10.93
C ASP A 28 4.72 -0.17 -9.46
N ILE A 29 5.69 -0.82 -8.82
CA ILE A 29 5.48 -1.44 -7.49
C ILE A 29 5.08 -0.42 -6.43
N SER A 30 5.70 0.76 -6.42
CA SER A 30 5.39 1.81 -5.46
C SER A 30 3.93 2.29 -5.57
N ARG A 31 3.42 2.40 -6.81
CA ARG A 31 2.00 2.70 -7.06
C ARG A 31 1.10 1.59 -6.57
N LYS A 32 1.45 0.32 -6.83
CA LYS A 32 0.67 -0.84 -6.36
C LYS A 32 0.56 -0.87 -4.83
N VAL A 33 1.68 -0.67 -4.13
CA VAL A 33 1.74 -0.62 -2.65
C VAL A 33 0.82 0.47 -2.10
N ILE A 34 0.88 1.69 -2.67
CA ILE A 34 0.05 2.82 -2.24
C ILE A 34 -1.43 2.60 -2.60
N CYS A 35 -1.73 2.04 -3.77
CA CYS A 35 -3.09 1.64 -4.14
C CYS A 35 -3.68 0.63 -3.16
N ASN A 36 -2.89 -0.38 -2.76
CA ASN A 36 -3.32 -1.38 -1.79
C ASN A 36 -3.61 -0.75 -0.43
N ALA A 37 -2.70 0.09 0.06
CA ALA A 37 -2.85 0.81 1.31
C ALA A 37 -4.11 1.69 1.39
N LEU A 38 -4.55 2.24 0.25
CA LEU A 38 -5.68 3.15 0.14
C LEU A 38 -6.88 2.53 -0.59
N SER A 39 -6.92 1.20 -0.68
CA SER A 39 -8.00 0.50 -1.36
C SER A 39 -9.29 0.47 -0.53
N PRO A 40 -10.44 0.18 -1.17
CA PRO A 40 -11.66 -0.20 -0.47
C PRO A 40 -11.41 -1.23 0.63
N SER A 41 -12.11 -1.06 1.75
CA SER A 41 -12.05 -1.98 2.87
C SER A 41 -13.35 -2.76 3.05
N ILE A 42 -13.23 -4.05 3.35
CA ILE A 42 -14.32 -5.00 3.56
C ILE A 42 -14.20 -5.54 4.99
N SER A 43 -15.18 -5.27 5.84
CA SER A 43 -15.22 -5.87 7.17
C SER A 43 -15.78 -7.29 7.11
N VAL A 44 -15.28 -8.18 7.96
CA VAL A 44 -15.70 -9.59 8.00
C VAL A 44 -16.23 -9.94 9.39
N GLN A 45 -17.46 -10.44 9.43
CA GLN A 45 -18.14 -10.95 10.62
C GLN A 45 -18.58 -12.38 10.35
N SER A 46 -18.31 -13.28 11.29
CA SER A 46 -18.70 -14.70 11.26
C SER A 46 -19.43 -15.09 12.53
N THR A 47 -20.26 -16.13 12.43
CA THR A 47 -20.92 -16.70 13.60
C THR A 47 -19.93 -17.54 14.43
N PRO A 48 -20.13 -17.65 15.76
CA PRO A 48 -19.32 -18.55 16.59
C PRO A 48 -19.36 -20.01 16.11
N THR A 49 -20.49 -20.43 15.53
CA THR A 49 -20.67 -21.77 14.94
C THR A 49 -19.70 -21.98 13.78
N LEU A 50 -19.64 -21.02 12.85
CA LEU A 50 -18.75 -21.08 11.69
C LEU A 50 -17.28 -21.06 12.13
N ASP A 51 -16.92 -20.18 13.05
CA ASP A 51 -15.54 -20.07 13.56
C ASP A 51 -15.09 -21.36 14.26
N ALA A 52 -15.98 -21.99 15.05
CA ALA A 52 -15.69 -23.28 15.67
C ALA A 52 -15.48 -24.39 14.62
N HIS A 53 -16.28 -24.41 13.56
CA HIS A 53 -16.13 -25.39 12.48
C HIS A 53 -14.88 -25.15 11.63
N LEU A 54 -14.53 -23.88 11.35
CA LEU A 54 -13.27 -23.50 10.72
C LEU A 54 -12.07 -23.97 11.54
N LYS A 55 -12.14 -23.83 12.86
CA LYS A 55 -11.08 -24.30 13.76
C LYS A 55 -10.95 -25.81 13.74
N GLU A 56 -12.07 -26.54 13.77
CA GLU A 56 -12.10 -28.00 13.71
C GLU A 56 -11.60 -28.55 12.36
N ALA A 57 -12.08 -27.99 11.25
CA ALA A 57 -11.86 -28.53 9.92
C ALA A 57 -10.55 -28.07 9.26
N LEU A 58 -10.14 -26.83 9.51
CA LEU A 58 -9.05 -26.15 8.79
C LEU A 58 -7.96 -25.56 9.69
N ASP A 59 -8.09 -25.66 11.02
CA ASP A 59 -7.23 -25.02 12.02
C ASP A 59 -7.16 -23.48 11.87
N ILE A 60 -8.28 -22.86 11.47
CA ILE A 60 -8.39 -21.41 11.30
C ILE A 60 -9.38 -20.86 12.33
N ASP A 61 -8.97 -19.83 13.08
CA ASP A 61 -9.79 -19.34 14.19
C ASP A 61 -11.02 -18.52 13.76
N SER A 62 -11.02 -17.94 12.56
CA SER A 62 -12.16 -17.16 12.09
C SER A 62 -12.22 -16.98 10.57
N MET A 63 -13.40 -16.63 10.07
CA MET A 63 -13.57 -16.31 8.64
C MET A 63 -12.71 -15.13 8.19
N TYR A 64 -12.50 -14.14 9.06
CA TYR A 64 -11.58 -13.03 8.80
C TYR A 64 -10.15 -13.55 8.54
N ASN A 65 -9.67 -14.47 9.38
CA ASN A 65 -8.32 -15.03 9.26
C ASN A 65 -8.12 -15.85 7.99
N LEU A 66 -9.17 -16.48 7.46
CA LEU A 66 -9.16 -17.15 6.16
C LEU A 66 -9.13 -16.14 5.01
N ILE A 67 -10.12 -15.25 4.94
CA ILE A 67 -10.34 -14.40 3.76
C ILE A 67 -9.21 -13.39 3.56
N ARG A 68 -8.55 -12.91 4.63
CA ARG A 68 -7.44 -11.96 4.51
C ARG A 68 -6.27 -12.48 3.65
N CYS A 69 -6.09 -13.80 3.51
CA CYS A 69 -5.10 -14.42 2.62
C CYS A 69 -5.40 -14.24 1.13
N PHE A 70 -6.62 -13.81 0.81
CA PHE A 70 -7.13 -13.55 -0.53
C PHE A 70 -7.41 -12.04 -0.75
N GLY A 71 -6.96 -11.19 0.18
CA GLY A 71 -6.96 -9.74 0.00
C GLY A 71 -5.93 -9.28 -1.03
N ASP A 72 -5.80 -7.97 -1.16
CA ASP A 72 -4.86 -7.29 -2.05
C ASP A 72 -5.29 -7.27 -3.52
N TYR A 73 -4.36 -7.50 -4.47
CA TYR A 73 -4.62 -7.39 -5.91
C TYR A 73 -5.43 -8.58 -6.41
N ILE A 74 -6.73 -8.41 -6.55
CA ILE A 74 -7.71 -9.48 -6.84
C ILE A 74 -7.40 -10.22 -8.17
N GLN A 75 -6.70 -9.56 -9.10
CA GLN A 75 -6.32 -10.14 -10.40
C GLN A 75 -4.96 -10.85 -10.38
N ASP A 76 -4.13 -10.72 -9.33
CA ASP A 76 -2.99 -11.62 -9.11
C ASP A 76 -3.52 -12.89 -8.47
N ARG A 77 -3.88 -13.86 -9.31
CA ARG A 77 -4.10 -15.23 -8.86
C ARG A 77 -2.77 -15.99 -8.85
N ASP A 78 -1.72 -15.37 -8.31
CA ASP A 78 -0.36 -15.89 -8.38
C ASP A 78 -0.17 -17.18 -7.56
N GLN A 79 -1.07 -17.41 -6.60
CA GLN A 79 -1.18 -18.68 -5.88
C GLN A 79 -1.60 -19.84 -6.81
N LEU A 80 -2.16 -19.56 -8.00
CA LEU A 80 -2.48 -20.55 -9.04
C LEU A 80 -1.41 -20.56 -10.13
N ASP A 81 -0.68 -21.67 -10.29
CA ASP A 81 0.40 -21.86 -11.28
C ASP A 81 0.08 -21.32 -12.71
N ASP A 82 1.03 -20.61 -13.31
CA ASP A 82 0.97 -19.87 -14.60
C ASP A 82 0.34 -20.63 -15.80
N LYS A 83 0.30 -21.96 -15.80
CA LYS A 83 -0.21 -22.75 -16.96
C LYS A 83 -1.74 -22.78 -17.07
N SER A 84 -2.48 -22.57 -15.97
CA SER A 84 -3.94 -22.40 -16.01
C SER A 84 -4.31 -20.92 -16.23
N SER A 85 -3.49 -20.00 -15.76
CA SER A 85 -3.64 -18.55 -15.90
C SER A 85 -3.56 -18.08 -17.35
N GLU A 86 -2.64 -18.62 -18.18
CA GLU A 86 -2.53 -18.27 -19.61
C GLU A 86 -3.79 -18.62 -20.44
N LYS A 87 -4.48 -19.73 -20.10
CA LYS A 87 -5.72 -20.12 -20.79
C LYS A 87 -6.93 -19.32 -20.32
N LEU A 88 -6.93 -18.84 -19.08
CA LEU A 88 -8.04 -18.09 -18.49
C LEU A 88 -7.99 -16.60 -18.85
N GLN A 89 -6.79 -16.01 -19.00
CA GLN A 89 -6.63 -14.66 -19.56
C GLN A 89 -7.21 -14.53 -20.97
N HIS A 90 -7.31 -15.64 -21.70
CA HIS A 90 -7.80 -15.66 -23.09
C HIS A 90 -9.35 -15.67 -23.19
N ASN A 91 -10.07 -15.95 -22.10
CA ASN A 91 -11.53 -15.90 -22.01
C ASN A 91 -12.06 -14.57 -21.46
N PHE A 92 -11.21 -13.76 -20.84
CA PHE A 92 -11.48 -12.33 -20.67
C PHE A 92 -11.26 -11.67 -22.04
N GLY A 93 -12.32 -11.16 -22.65
CA GLY A 93 -12.31 -10.71 -24.04
C GLY A 93 -11.09 -9.86 -24.38
N LYS A 94 -10.45 -10.19 -25.51
CA LYS A 94 -9.42 -9.37 -26.18
C LYS A 94 -10.00 -7.98 -26.52
N GLN A 95 -10.13 -7.11 -25.54
CA GLN A 95 -10.12 -5.69 -25.76
C GLN A 95 -8.65 -5.28 -25.87
N ARG A 96 -8.25 -4.87 -27.08
CA ARG A 96 -6.94 -4.27 -27.33
C ARG A 96 -6.62 -3.25 -26.24
N HIS A 97 -5.59 -3.52 -25.44
CA HIS A 97 -5.09 -2.62 -24.41
C HIS A 97 -4.47 -1.38 -25.05
N ASN A 98 -5.30 -0.42 -25.45
CA ASN A 98 -4.87 0.95 -25.62
C ASN A 98 -4.68 1.56 -24.24
N SER A 99 -3.57 2.28 -24.07
CA SER A 99 -3.05 2.95 -22.86
C SER A 99 -3.98 3.93 -22.13
N LEU A 100 -5.25 4.01 -22.52
CA LEU A 100 -6.30 4.84 -21.93
C LEU A 100 -7.21 4.06 -20.94
N LEU A 101 -7.03 2.74 -20.83
CA LEU A 101 -7.91 1.82 -20.08
C LEU A 101 -7.30 1.22 -18.80
N LEU A 102 -6.26 1.82 -18.21
CA LEU A 102 -5.96 1.65 -16.77
C LEU A 102 -7.03 2.30 -15.85
N ARG A 103 -8.22 2.57 -16.38
CA ARG A 103 -9.44 2.99 -15.66
C ARG A 103 -10.20 1.79 -15.07
N SER A 104 -9.53 0.67 -14.85
CA SER A 104 -10.10 -0.44 -14.08
C SER A 104 -10.32 0.07 -12.66
N SER A 105 -11.56 0.07 -12.19
CA SER A 105 -11.95 0.22 -10.78
C SER A 105 -11.00 -0.53 -9.84
N SER A 106 -10.78 -0.02 -8.62
CA SER A 106 -9.87 -0.59 -7.61
C SER A 106 -9.71 -2.10 -7.72
N LEU A 107 -8.59 -2.52 -8.30
CA LEU A 107 -8.23 -3.93 -8.40
C LEU A 107 -7.67 -4.47 -7.07
N TYR A 108 -7.63 -3.62 -6.03
CA TYR A 108 -7.15 -3.90 -4.70
C TYR A 108 -8.29 -3.84 -3.70
N ILE A 109 -8.28 -4.73 -2.71
CA ILE A 109 -9.15 -4.66 -1.54
C ILE A 109 -8.37 -4.97 -0.27
N ARG A 110 -8.84 -4.45 0.86
CA ARG A 110 -8.34 -4.79 2.19
C ARG A 110 -9.45 -5.41 3.01
N PHE A 111 -9.14 -6.49 3.72
CA PHE A 111 -10.05 -7.05 4.71
C PHE A 111 -9.77 -6.44 6.07
N LEU A 112 -10.84 -6.10 6.78
CA LEU A 112 -10.81 -5.66 8.17
C LEU A 112 -11.60 -6.66 9.01
N LYS A 113 -11.36 -6.63 10.32
CA LYS A 113 -12.12 -7.39 11.31
C LYS A 113 -13.60 -7.00 11.32
N SER A 114 -14.38 -7.57 12.24
CA SER A 114 -15.78 -7.17 12.40
C SER A 114 -15.88 -5.67 12.73
N PRO A 115 -16.95 -4.99 12.29
CA PRO A 115 -17.18 -3.59 12.66
C PRO A 115 -17.21 -3.37 14.17
N GLU A 116 -17.70 -4.34 14.93
CA GLU A 116 -17.70 -4.33 16.40
C GLU A 116 -16.28 -4.23 16.93
N GLU A 117 -15.41 -5.17 16.55
CA GLU A 117 -14.00 -5.17 16.96
C GLU A 117 -13.28 -3.89 16.54
N ILE A 118 -13.46 -3.41 15.32
CA ILE A 118 -12.75 -2.22 14.82
C ILE A 118 -13.13 -0.95 15.62
N LEU A 119 -14.36 -0.89 16.12
CA LEU A 119 -14.90 0.28 16.79
C LEU A 119 -14.71 0.26 18.30
N GLU A 120 -14.31 -0.87 18.88
CA GLU A 120 -14.05 -0.96 20.31
C GLU A 120 -12.93 -0.02 20.79
N PRO A 121 -13.11 0.70 21.90
CA PRO A 121 -12.10 1.65 22.40
C PRO A 121 -10.72 1.05 22.70
N GLY A 122 -10.63 -0.28 22.90
CA GLY A 122 -9.38 -1.00 23.17
C GLY A 122 -8.73 -1.68 21.95
N SER A 123 -9.43 -1.76 20.81
CA SER A 123 -8.88 -2.30 19.56
C SER A 123 -8.06 -1.28 18.78
N ARG A 124 -8.17 0.01 19.16
CA ARG A 124 -7.30 1.10 18.70
C ARG A 124 -5.90 0.99 19.31
N ASN A 125 -5.25 -0.16 19.16
CA ASN A 125 -3.78 -0.21 19.21
C ASN A 125 -3.30 0.52 17.95
N VAL A 126 -3.31 1.85 18.01
CA VAL A 126 -2.80 2.73 16.97
C VAL A 126 -1.34 2.33 16.79
N MET A 127 -1.01 1.84 15.60
CA MET A 127 0.38 1.63 15.22
C MET A 127 1.15 2.91 15.52
N ASP A 128 2.16 2.82 16.37
CA ASP A 128 3.11 3.90 16.59
C ASP A 128 4.45 3.59 15.91
N LEU A 129 5.33 4.59 15.92
CA LEU A 129 6.65 4.45 15.33
C LEU A 129 7.52 3.41 16.05
N GLN A 130 7.28 3.15 17.34
CA GLN A 130 8.03 2.15 18.10
C GLN A 130 7.61 0.73 17.72
N ASN A 131 6.32 0.51 17.47
CA ASN A 131 5.79 -0.75 16.97
C ASN A 131 6.41 -1.10 15.62
N LEU A 132 6.48 -0.11 14.73
CA LEU A 132 7.10 -0.25 13.42
C LEU A 132 8.60 -0.60 13.52
N GLU A 133 9.30 0.05 14.44
CA GLU A 133 10.71 -0.24 14.74
C GLU A 133 10.92 -1.68 15.25
N ASP A 134 10.04 -2.16 16.13
CA ASP A 134 10.12 -3.51 16.67
C ASP A 134 9.77 -4.57 15.61
N TYR A 135 8.79 -4.29 14.74
CA TYR A 135 8.53 -5.12 13.57
C TYR A 135 9.78 -5.25 12.70
N LEU A 136 10.40 -4.13 12.34
CA LEU A 136 11.61 -4.12 11.52
C LEU A 136 12.72 -4.97 12.15
N LYS A 137 12.92 -4.92 13.46
CA LYS A 137 13.90 -5.78 14.15
C LYS A 137 13.60 -7.26 13.93
N VAL A 138 12.35 -7.68 14.10
CA VAL A 138 11.94 -9.07 13.92
C VAL A 138 12.08 -9.49 12.46
N TYR A 139 11.66 -8.64 11.54
CA TYR A 139 11.73 -8.89 10.10
C TYR A 139 13.18 -9.04 9.62
N LEU A 140 14.07 -8.11 10.00
CA LEU A 140 15.49 -8.17 9.64
C LEU A 140 16.19 -9.43 10.21
N LYS A 141 15.83 -9.87 11.43
CA LYS A 141 16.31 -11.14 11.99
C LYS A 141 15.86 -12.36 11.18
N LYS A 142 14.63 -12.36 10.63
CA LYS A 142 14.17 -13.43 9.73
C LYS A 142 15.05 -13.46 8.47
N ILE A 143 15.36 -12.29 7.90
CA ILE A 143 16.21 -12.16 6.71
C ILE A 143 17.64 -12.64 6.97
N GLU A 144 18.20 -12.29 8.12
CA GLU A 144 19.55 -12.69 8.51
C GLU A 144 19.75 -14.20 8.51
N LYS A 145 18.73 -14.96 8.97
CA LYS A 145 18.72 -16.43 9.01
C LYS A 145 18.72 -17.10 7.64
N ILE A 146 18.15 -16.45 6.62
CA ILE A 146 17.94 -17.05 5.29
C ILE A 146 18.86 -16.49 4.21
N SER A 147 19.69 -15.50 4.53
CA SER A 147 20.54 -14.81 3.57
C SER A 147 22.01 -14.82 3.98
N THR A 148 22.88 -14.51 3.02
CA THR A 148 24.34 -14.38 3.16
C THR A 148 24.81 -13.00 2.69
N ASN A 149 26.06 -12.63 2.97
CA ASN A 149 26.63 -11.35 2.53
C ASN A 149 26.71 -11.26 1.00
N ASP A 150 26.77 -12.42 0.32
CA ASP A 150 26.78 -12.51 -1.12
C ASP A 150 25.41 -12.59 -1.78
N SER A 151 24.34 -12.78 -1.01
CA SER A 151 22.97 -12.87 -1.51
C SER A 151 22.60 -11.65 -2.37
N PRO A 152 21.87 -11.83 -3.49
CA PRO A 152 21.38 -10.71 -4.28
C PRO A 152 20.49 -9.79 -3.44
N SER A 153 20.97 -8.59 -3.13
CA SER A 153 20.33 -7.74 -2.13
C SER A 153 19.44 -6.64 -2.71
N GLN A 154 19.56 -6.34 -4.01
CA GLN A 154 18.89 -5.17 -4.58
C GLN A 154 17.37 -5.29 -4.43
N LEU A 155 16.77 -6.35 -4.96
CA LEU A 155 15.32 -6.55 -4.91
C LEU A 155 14.81 -6.65 -3.46
N ILE A 156 15.54 -7.38 -2.61
CA ILE A 156 15.19 -7.55 -1.19
C ILE A 156 15.15 -6.22 -0.45
N LYS A 157 16.14 -5.34 -0.65
CA LYS A 157 16.16 -4.01 -0.01
C LYS A 157 14.92 -3.19 -0.36
N HIS A 158 14.48 -3.26 -1.62
CA HIS A 158 13.25 -2.61 -2.06
C HIS A 158 12.00 -3.25 -1.44
N SER A 159 11.96 -4.58 -1.37
CA SER A 159 10.85 -5.31 -0.75
C SER A 159 10.74 -4.99 0.75
N ILE A 160 11.86 -4.97 1.49
CA ILE A 160 11.91 -4.54 2.90
C ILE A 160 11.31 -3.14 3.05
N PHE A 161 11.72 -2.20 2.19
CA PHE A 161 11.22 -0.83 2.28
C PHE A 161 9.72 -0.74 1.95
N HIS A 162 9.22 -1.47 0.95
CA HIS A 162 7.79 -1.47 0.63
C HIS A 162 6.93 -2.20 1.67
N ASN A 163 7.43 -3.26 2.30
CA ASN A 163 6.80 -3.87 3.47
C ASN A 163 6.77 -2.89 4.65
N PHE A 164 7.82 -2.09 4.85
CA PHE A 164 7.78 -1.01 5.82
C PHE A 164 6.69 0.04 5.49
N LEU A 165 6.46 0.35 4.21
CA LEU A 165 5.42 1.30 3.80
C LEU A 165 4.00 0.79 4.02
N THR A 166 3.72 -0.50 3.84
CA THR A 166 2.38 -1.06 4.07
C THR A 166 1.98 -0.94 5.54
N LEU A 167 2.93 -1.03 6.46
CA LEU A 167 2.70 -0.90 7.90
C LEU A 167 2.42 0.53 8.37
N LEU A 168 2.71 1.53 7.52
CA LEU A 168 2.33 2.92 7.80
C LEU A 168 0.82 3.15 7.60
N SER A 169 0.11 2.21 6.98
CA SER A 169 -1.33 2.26 6.79
C SER A 169 -2.04 1.80 8.08
N SER A 170 -2.82 2.69 8.68
CA SER A 170 -3.72 2.30 9.77
C SER A 170 -4.83 1.39 9.26
N SER A 171 -5.35 0.49 10.10
CA SER A 171 -6.60 -0.24 9.90
C SER A 171 -7.79 0.42 10.63
N ALA A 172 -7.53 1.42 11.47
CA ALA A 172 -8.55 2.09 12.25
C ALA A 172 -9.30 3.17 11.42
N PRO A 173 -10.63 3.27 11.55
CA PRO A 173 -11.42 4.34 10.96
C PRO A 173 -10.95 5.71 11.46
N SER A 174 -10.82 6.67 10.52
CA SER A 174 -10.42 8.04 10.83
C SER A 174 -11.62 8.99 10.74
N PRO A 175 -11.69 10.06 11.56
CA PRO A 175 -12.62 11.16 11.33
C PRO A 175 -12.22 12.05 10.14
N TYR A 176 -10.96 12.01 9.71
CA TYR A 176 -10.41 12.95 8.72
C TYR A 176 -10.44 12.40 7.28
N ASN A 177 -10.62 11.09 7.13
CA ASN A 177 -10.72 10.40 5.86
C ASN A 177 -11.53 9.10 5.98
N ALA A 178 -12.04 8.61 4.86
CA ALA A 178 -12.88 7.40 4.79
C ALA A 178 -12.14 6.17 4.24
N PHE A 179 -10.80 6.16 4.16
CA PHE A 179 -10.05 5.03 3.57
C PHE A 179 -10.18 3.72 4.36
N ASN A 180 -10.31 3.82 5.68
CA ASN A 180 -10.52 2.68 6.58
C ASN A 180 -11.97 2.54 7.06
N HIS A 181 -12.91 3.21 6.38
CA HIS A 181 -14.33 3.01 6.64
C HIS A 181 -14.77 1.83 5.78
N PRO A 182 -15.33 0.74 6.36
CA PRO A 182 -15.80 -0.39 5.58
C PRO A 182 -16.81 0.04 4.53
N ILE A 183 -16.67 -0.47 3.31
CA ILE A 183 -17.61 -0.24 2.21
C ILE A 183 -18.61 -1.38 2.13
N LEU A 184 -18.15 -2.58 2.48
CA LEU A 184 -18.91 -3.82 2.49
C LEU A 184 -18.68 -4.53 3.82
N ASN A 185 -19.72 -5.14 4.39
CA ASN A 185 -19.63 -6.04 5.54
C ASN A 185 -20.04 -7.46 5.13
N ILE A 186 -19.11 -8.40 5.17
CA ILE A 186 -19.37 -9.82 4.98
C ILE A 186 -19.96 -10.37 6.29
N MET A 187 -21.10 -11.04 6.16
CA MET A 187 -21.77 -11.77 7.24
C MET A 187 -21.77 -13.26 6.88
N ALA A 188 -20.83 -14.02 7.43
CA ALA A 188 -20.62 -15.41 7.05
C ALA A 188 -21.41 -16.37 7.97
N LEU A 189 -22.09 -17.34 7.35
CA LEU A 189 -22.91 -18.37 8.00
C LEU A 189 -22.45 -19.78 7.59
N ASP A 190 -22.64 -20.75 8.48
CA ASP A 190 -22.37 -22.17 8.25
C ASP A 190 -23.64 -22.97 8.01
N VAL A 191 -23.93 -23.27 6.74
CA VAL A 191 -25.10 -24.07 6.36
C VAL A 191 -24.91 -25.55 6.73
N THR A 192 -23.67 -26.04 6.85
CA THR A 192 -23.39 -27.44 7.21
C THR A 192 -23.80 -27.75 8.65
N LYS A 193 -23.79 -26.74 9.53
CA LYS A 193 -24.21 -26.83 10.92
C LYS A 193 -25.66 -26.39 11.14
N GLY A 194 -26.42 -26.20 10.06
CA GLY A 194 -27.85 -25.91 10.12
C GLY A 194 -28.18 -24.47 10.49
N GLU A 195 -27.28 -23.50 10.26
CA GLU A 195 -27.63 -22.09 10.45
C GLU A 195 -28.68 -21.65 9.43
N THR A 196 -29.73 -20.99 9.93
CA THR A 196 -30.94 -20.68 9.16
C THR A 196 -31.17 -19.18 8.98
N TYR A 197 -32.30 -18.85 8.35
CA TYR A 197 -32.77 -17.47 8.18
C TYR A 197 -32.82 -16.67 9.48
N ASP A 198 -33.16 -17.28 10.61
CA ASP A 198 -33.26 -16.55 11.88
C ASP A 198 -31.91 -16.05 12.38
N VAL A 199 -30.86 -16.86 12.22
CA VAL A 199 -29.48 -16.46 12.53
C VAL A 199 -29.03 -15.32 11.61
N ALA A 200 -29.33 -15.43 10.31
CA ALA A 200 -29.06 -14.36 9.34
C ALA A 200 -29.76 -13.04 9.73
N ARG A 201 -31.03 -13.13 10.14
CA ARG A 201 -31.83 -11.98 10.56
C ARG A 201 -31.24 -11.33 11.81
N GLU A 202 -30.86 -12.11 12.81
CA GLU A 202 -30.23 -11.62 14.05
C GLU A 202 -28.92 -10.88 13.75
N LEU A 203 -28.02 -11.50 12.97
CA LEU A 203 -26.74 -10.91 12.60
C LEU A 203 -26.89 -9.55 11.87
N LEU A 204 -27.88 -9.44 10.97
CA LEU A 204 -28.17 -8.18 10.29
C LEU A 204 -28.75 -7.12 11.23
N VAL A 205 -29.58 -7.52 12.20
CA VAL A 205 -30.18 -6.61 13.19
C VAL A 205 -29.08 -6.06 14.09
N ASP A 206 -28.17 -6.91 14.57
CA ASP A 206 -27.06 -6.50 15.42
C ASP A 206 -26.13 -5.52 14.70
N PHE A 207 -25.75 -5.84 13.47
CA PHE A 207 -24.97 -4.94 12.61
C PHE A 207 -25.65 -3.57 12.40
N LYS A 208 -26.97 -3.54 12.15
CA LYS A 208 -27.70 -2.28 11.97
C LYS A 208 -27.82 -1.48 13.27
N ASN A 209 -27.82 -2.17 14.41
CA ASN A 209 -27.96 -1.59 15.75
C ASN A 209 -26.64 -1.17 16.40
N LEU A 210 -25.48 -1.37 15.75
CA LEU A 210 -24.18 -0.93 16.26
C LEU A 210 -24.13 0.50 16.83
N PRO A 211 -24.79 1.52 16.22
CA PRO A 211 -24.82 2.85 16.79
C PRO A 211 -25.42 2.92 18.20
N ASN A 212 -26.32 2.00 18.55
CA ASN A 212 -26.97 1.92 19.85
C ASN A 212 -26.23 0.97 20.81
N SER A 213 -25.59 -0.08 20.26
CA SER A 213 -24.91 -1.11 21.06
C SER A 213 -23.53 -0.66 21.56
N ILE A 214 -22.83 0.23 20.84
CA ILE A 214 -21.49 0.69 21.21
C ILE A 214 -21.56 2.01 21.98
N LYS A 215 -21.10 2.00 23.25
CA LYS A 215 -21.17 3.13 24.21
C LYS A 215 -20.61 4.47 23.69
N LYS A 216 -19.65 4.44 22.77
CA LYS A 216 -19.05 5.62 22.12
C LYS A 216 -18.93 5.41 20.61
N PHE A 217 -20.06 5.11 19.96
CA PHE A 217 -20.08 4.93 18.51
C PHE A 217 -19.56 6.20 17.80
N PRO A 218 -18.57 6.10 16.88
CA PRO A 218 -17.98 7.29 16.28
C PRO A 218 -18.97 8.10 15.44
N PRO A 219 -19.06 9.44 15.63
CA PRO A 219 -20.06 10.28 14.97
C PRO A 219 -19.82 10.46 13.46
N TYR A 220 -18.67 10.01 12.97
CA TYR A 220 -18.23 10.06 11.58
C TYR A 220 -18.44 8.73 10.83
N ILE A 221 -19.06 7.72 11.47
CA ILE A 221 -19.36 6.43 10.84
C ILE A 221 -20.87 6.29 10.65
N ASN A 222 -21.29 5.70 9.54
CA ASN A 222 -22.69 5.44 9.23
C ASN A 222 -22.83 4.04 8.63
N THR A 223 -23.56 3.16 9.31
CA THR A 223 -23.83 1.78 8.87
C THR A 223 -24.64 1.74 7.56
N SER A 224 -25.41 2.79 7.24
CA SER A 224 -26.17 2.89 5.98
C SER A 224 -25.31 3.13 4.74
N ASP A 225 -24.01 3.42 4.94
CA ASP A 225 -23.02 3.55 3.86
C ASP A 225 -22.13 2.31 3.73
N ILE A 226 -22.46 1.24 4.46
CA ILE A 226 -21.77 -0.04 4.41
C ILE A 226 -22.75 -1.06 3.81
N LEU A 227 -22.35 -1.75 2.75
CA LEU A 227 -23.16 -2.76 2.08
C LEU A 227 -23.10 -4.08 2.86
N PRO A 228 -24.17 -4.55 3.51
CA PRO A 228 -24.18 -5.90 4.08
C PRO A 228 -24.29 -6.94 2.94
N VAL A 229 -23.53 -8.03 3.03
CA VAL A 229 -23.64 -9.19 2.12
C VAL A 229 -23.44 -10.47 2.92
N PHE A 230 -24.32 -11.45 2.74
CA PHE A 230 -24.17 -12.77 3.36
C PHE A 230 -23.27 -13.68 2.54
N VAL A 231 -22.36 -14.40 3.19
CA VAL A 231 -21.59 -15.50 2.59
C VAL A 231 -22.04 -16.81 3.23
N LEU A 232 -22.53 -17.73 2.42
CA LEU A 232 -23.10 -18.99 2.90
C LEU A 232 -22.10 -20.12 2.67
N CYS A 233 -21.43 -20.55 3.75
CA CYS A 233 -20.43 -21.61 3.73
C CYS A 233 -21.11 -22.99 3.75
N PHE A 234 -20.76 -23.85 2.81
CA PHE A 234 -21.36 -25.18 2.67
C PHE A 234 -20.40 -26.22 2.08
N ASP A 235 -20.84 -27.46 2.02
CA ASP A 235 -20.20 -28.56 1.30
C ASP A 235 -21.03 -28.91 0.05
N GLN A 236 -20.47 -28.66 -1.12
CA GLN A 236 -21.12 -28.92 -2.42
C GLN A 236 -21.25 -30.42 -2.71
N SER A 237 -20.51 -31.29 -2.02
CA SER A 237 -20.64 -32.75 -2.18
C SER A 237 -21.97 -33.29 -1.62
N VAL A 238 -22.67 -32.51 -0.79
CA VAL A 238 -23.96 -32.86 -0.18
C VAL A 238 -25.10 -32.10 -0.89
N PRO A 239 -25.90 -32.76 -1.76
CA PRO A 239 -26.92 -32.07 -2.56
C PRO A 239 -27.98 -31.32 -1.74
N GLU A 240 -28.37 -31.87 -0.59
CA GLU A 240 -29.33 -31.26 0.33
C GLU A 240 -28.85 -29.90 0.86
N GLN A 241 -27.53 -29.74 1.05
CA GLN A 241 -26.97 -28.45 1.49
C GLN A 241 -27.05 -27.40 0.38
N TRP A 242 -26.84 -27.77 -0.87
CA TRP A 242 -27.02 -26.82 -1.98
C TRP A 242 -28.47 -26.35 -2.09
N GLU A 243 -29.44 -27.23 -1.90
CA GLU A 243 -30.86 -26.86 -1.85
C GLU A 243 -31.16 -25.91 -0.67
N ALA A 244 -30.59 -26.19 0.50
CA ALA A 244 -30.70 -25.34 1.68
C ALA A 244 -30.10 -23.94 1.44
N VAL A 245 -28.91 -23.87 0.83
CA VAL A 245 -28.25 -22.62 0.40
C VAL A 245 -29.18 -21.83 -0.52
N GLN A 246 -29.71 -22.45 -1.58
CA GLN A 246 -30.60 -21.79 -2.53
C GLN A 246 -31.90 -21.27 -1.89
N SER A 247 -32.48 -22.04 -0.98
CA SER A 247 -33.66 -21.64 -0.21
C SER A 247 -33.37 -20.45 0.71
N LEU A 248 -32.23 -20.50 1.41
CA LEU A 248 -31.78 -19.46 2.32
C LEU A 248 -31.47 -18.15 1.56
N MET A 249 -30.77 -18.21 0.43
CA MET A 249 -30.49 -17.05 -0.43
C MET A 249 -31.78 -16.34 -0.86
N LYS A 250 -32.79 -17.12 -1.32
CA LYS A 250 -34.10 -16.57 -1.70
C LYS A 250 -34.79 -15.90 -0.52
N SER A 251 -34.72 -16.51 0.67
CA SER A 251 -35.34 -15.99 1.89
C SER A 251 -34.67 -14.69 2.36
N ILE A 252 -33.33 -14.66 2.40
CA ILE A 252 -32.54 -13.47 2.73
C ILE A 252 -32.86 -12.33 1.77
N LYS A 253 -32.83 -12.59 0.45
CA LYS A 253 -33.11 -11.57 -0.57
C LYS A 253 -34.54 -11.02 -0.45
N LYS A 254 -35.53 -11.90 -0.25
CA LYS A 254 -36.95 -11.53 -0.21
C LYS A 254 -37.33 -10.79 1.07
N HIS A 255 -36.81 -11.21 2.22
CA HIS A 255 -37.27 -10.74 3.53
C HIS A 255 -36.33 -9.74 4.18
N LEU A 256 -35.01 -9.85 3.96
CA LEU A 256 -34.01 -8.92 4.52
C LEU A 256 -33.57 -7.84 3.52
N PHE A 257 -33.84 -8.03 2.22
CA PHE A 257 -33.40 -7.15 1.12
C PHE A 257 -31.88 -7.01 1.06
N VAL A 258 -31.16 -8.10 1.37
CA VAL A 258 -29.71 -8.20 1.36
C VAL A 258 -29.28 -9.26 0.35
N GLU A 259 -28.16 -9.04 -0.35
CA GLU A 259 -27.60 -10.04 -1.26
C GLU A 259 -26.85 -11.13 -0.50
N SER A 260 -26.75 -12.30 -1.12
CA SER A 260 -26.05 -13.46 -0.55
C SER A 260 -25.26 -14.17 -1.63
N VAL A 261 -24.12 -14.76 -1.26
CA VAL A 261 -23.23 -15.48 -2.17
C VAL A 261 -22.87 -16.84 -1.57
N PRO A 262 -22.97 -17.95 -2.33
CA PRO A 262 -22.57 -19.26 -1.86
C PRO A 262 -21.04 -19.43 -1.89
N LEU A 263 -20.48 -20.07 -0.88
CA LEU A 263 -19.07 -20.44 -0.82
C LEU A 263 -18.93 -21.92 -0.41
N PRO A 264 -18.52 -22.84 -1.32
CA PRO A 264 -18.39 -24.27 -1.05
C PRO A 264 -17.14 -24.59 -0.21
N LEU A 265 -16.95 -23.87 0.90
CA LEU A 265 -15.74 -23.85 1.73
C LEU A 265 -15.36 -25.22 2.30
N PHE A 266 -16.34 -26.04 2.66
CA PHE A 266 -16.10 -27.35 3.29
C PHE A 266 -16.04 -28.49 2.28
N THR A 267 -16.10 -28.18 0.99
CA THR A 267 -16.04 -29.17 -0.09
C THR A 267 -14.61 -29.68 -0.22
N GLN A 268 -14.45 -31.00 -0.19
CA GLN A 268 -13.17 -31.63 -0.46
C GLN A 268 -12.96 -31.77 -1.97
N PHE A 269 -12.00 -31.01 -2.50
CA PHE A 269 -11.56 -31.13 -3.90
C PHE A 269 -10.32 -32.03 -3.97
N ASP A 270 -10.35 -33.02 -4.86
CA ASP A 270 -9.22 -33.93 -5.11
C ASP A 270 -8.29 -33.38 -6.19
N ASP A 271 -7.46 -32.40 -5.82
CA ASP A 271 -6.52 -31.76 -6.74
C ASP A 271 -5.18 -31.35 -6.06
N LYS A 272 -4.36 -30.60 -6.80
CA LYS A 272 -3.07 -30.10 -6.30
C LYS A 272 -3.28 -29.16 -5.11
N LYS A 273 -2.64 -29.47 -3.99
CA LYS A 273 -2.58 -28.59 -2.83
C LYS A 273 -1.65 -27.40 -3.05
N ILE A 274 -2.06 -26.25 -2.57
CA ILE A 274 -1.39 -24.96 -2.66
C ILE A 274 -1.21 -24.41 -1.26
N VAL A 275 -0.01 -23.94 -0.95
CA VAL A 275 0.31 -23.25 0.30
C VAL A 275 0.04 -21.76 0.08
N LEU A 276 -0.90 -21.19 0.82
CA LEU A 276 -1.22 -19.78 0.73
C LEU A 276 -0.06 -18.94 1.29
N HIS A 277 0.11 -17.75 0.72
CA HIS A 277 1.06 -16.77 1.26
C HIS A 277 0.50 -16.06 2.48
N SER A 278 1.40 -15.49 3.27
CA SER A 278 1.02 -14.56 4.33
C SER A 278 0.32 -13.33 3.71
N PRO A 279 -0.74 -12.80 4.37
CA PRO A 279 -1.39 -11.58 3.92
C PRO A 279 -0.43 -10.39 3.90
N ILE A 280 -0.53 -9.53 2.88
CA ILE A 280 0.37 -8.37 2.71
C ILE A 280 -0.04 -7.22 3.64
N ALA A 281 -1.35 -7.02 3.80
CA ALA A 281 -1.90 -6.00 4.70
C ALA A 281 -2.06 -6.58 6.12
N SER A 282 -1.06 -6.40 6.97
CA SER A 282 -1.11 -6.81 8.38
C SER A 282 -1.33 -5.61 9.31
N SER A 283 -2.33 -5.69 10.17
CA SER A 283 -2.33 -4.92 11.41
C SER A 283 -1.38 -5.58 12.41
N ARG A 284 -0.87 -4.85 13.42
CA ARG A 284 -0.02 -5.44 14.48
C ARG A 284 -0.61 -6.70 15.11
N GLN A 285 -1.91 -6.69 15.39
CA GLN A 285 -2.59 -7.85 15.98
C GLN A 285 -2.55 -9.07 15.05
N THR A 286 -2.66 -8.81 13.75
CA THR A 286 -2.53 -9.83 12.70
C THR A 286 -1.10 -10.37 12.63
N GLU A 287 -0.09 -9.54 12.85
CA GLU A 287 1.31 -10.00 12.90
C GLU A 287 1.64 -10.80 14.15
N GLU A 288 1.13 -10.38 15.30
CA GLU A 288 1.25 -11.15 16.55
C GLU A 288 0.61 -12.53 16.37
N TYR A 289 -0.56 -12.59 15.73
CA TYR A 289 -1.21 -13.84 15.34
C TYR A 289 -0.34 -14.69 14.39
N ASP A 290 0.14 -14.11 13.29
CA ASP A 290 0.96 -14.82 12.30
C ASP A 290 2.30 -15.32 12.87
N ASN A 291 2.85 -14.62 13.86
CA ASN A 291 4.06 -15.06 14.56
C ASN A 291 3.79 -16.22 15.54
N LEU A 292 2.59 -16.29 16.13
CA LEU A 292 2.18 -17.37 17.02
C LEU A 292 1.74 -18.63 16.26
N TYR A 293 1.13 -18.44 15.08
CA TYR A 293 0.64 -19.51 14.21
C TYR A 293 1.30 -19.44 12.82
N PRO A 294 2.63 -19.63 12.73
CA PRO A 294 3.35 -19.60 11.46
C PRO A 294 3.07 -20.89 10.68
N SER A 295 1.91 -20.97 10.04
CA SER A 295 1.50 -22.12 9.25
C SER A 295 1.05 -21.65 7.87
N GLY A 296 1.71 -22.15 6.83
CA GLY A 296 1.24 -21.98 5.46
C GLY A 296 -0.06 -22.76 5.28
N LEU A 297 -1.20 -22.05 5.35
CA LEU A 297 -2.52 -22.63 5.10
C LEU A 297 -2.49 -23.37 3.77
N THR A 298 -2.92 -24.63 3.77
CA THR A 298 -2.81 -25.48 2.59
C THR A 298 -4.20 -25.88 2.10
N PHE A 299 -4.54 -25.45 0.89
CA PHE A 299 -5.85 -25.71 0.27
C PHE A 299 -5.73 -26.37 -1.09
N SER A 300 -6.80 -27.00 -1.56
CA SER A 300 -6.94 -27.42 -2.95
C SER A 300 -6.91 -26.23 -3.91
N ALA A 301 -6.35 -26.42 -5.10
CA ALA A 301 -6.26 -25.38 -6.12
C ALA A 301 -7.63 -24.85 -6.54
N GLU A 302 -8.60 -25.74 -6.66
CA GLU A 302 -9.97 -25.40 -7.03
C GLU A 302 -10.66 -24.61 -5.92
N LEU A 303 -10.45 -24.93 -4.63
CA LEU A 303 -11.01 -24.12 -3.54
C LEU A 303 -10.42 -22.71 -3.52
N VAL A 304 -9.09 -22.59 -3.68
CA VAL A 304 -8.41 -21.28 -3.80
C VAL A 304 -9.03 -20.46 -4.95
N LYS A 305 -9.22 -21.09 -6.11
CA LYS A 305 -9.85 -20.46 -7.27
C LYS A 305 -11.29 -20.02 -6.98
N VAL A 306 -12.09 -20.88 -6.34
CA VAL A 306 -13.47 -20.57 -5.98
C VAL A 306 -13.54 -19.39 -5.01
N ILE A 307 -12.67 -19.33 -3.99
CA ILE A 307 -12.61 -18.19 -3.06
C ILE A 307 -12.29 -16.89 -3.83
N TYR A 308 -11.29 -16.90 -4.72
CA TYR A 308 -10.98 -15.74 -5.56
C TYR A 308 -12.16 -15.35 -6.47
N ASP A 309 -12.83 -16.30 -7.10
CA ASP A 309 -13.99 -16.05 -7.96
C ASP A 309 -15.16 -15.44 -7.15
N THR A 310 -15.41 -15.94 -5.93
CA THR A 310 -16.40 -15.38 -5.00
C THR A 310 -16.05 -13.94 -4.61
N ILE A 311 -14.79 -13.65 -4.25
CA ILE A 311 -14.34 -12.30 -3.90
C ILE A 311 -14.45 -11.35 -5.10
N ASN A 312 -14.07 -11.81 -6.30
CA ASN A 312 -14.23 -11.05 -7.54
C ASN A 312 -15.69 -10.64 -7.76
N SER A 313 -16.62 -11.60 -7.68
CA SER A 313 -18.05 -11.32 -7.84
C SER A 313 -18.57 -10.37 -6.75
N LEU A 314 -18.18 -10.55 -5.49
CA LEU A 314 -18.52 -9.61 -4.40
C LEU A 314 -18.08 -8.17 -4.71
N VAL A 315 -16.89 -8.00 -5.30
CA VAL A 315 -16.32 -6.69 -5.60
C VAL A 315 -16.92 -6.06 -6.86
N GLU A 316 -16.92 -6.79 -7.97
CA GLU A 316 -17.34 -6.30 -9.29
C GLU A 316 -18.86 -6.16 -9.40
N ASP A 317 -19.62 -7.13 -8.87
CA ASP A 317 -21.07 -7.17 -9.05
C ASP A 317 -21.82 -6.39 -7.95
N LEU A 318 -21.23 -6.26 -6.75
CA LEU A 318 -21.91 -5.68 -5.58
C LEU A 318 -21.25 -4.40 -5.06
N MET A 319 -19.98 -4.47 -4.64
CA MET A 319 -19.31 -3.36 -3.96
C MET A 319 -19.11 -2.14 -4.88
N ILE A 320 -18.52 -2.31 -6.06
CA ILE A 320 -18.26 -1.22 -7.00
C ILE A 320 -19.57 -0.55 -7.45
N PRO A 321 -20.62 -1.28 -7.87
CA PRO A 321 -21.91 -0.68 -8.21
C PRO A 321 -22.59 0.05 -7.04
N PHE A 322 -22.40 -0.43 -5.80
CA PHE A 322 -22.86 0.29 -4.61
C PHE A 322 -22.13 1.62 -4.42
N MET A 323 -20.80 1.61 -4.52
CA MET A 323 -19.98 2.83 -4.43
C MET A 323 -20.37 3.86 -5.50
N GLN A 324 -20.50 3.42 -6.75
CA GLN A 324 -20.86 4.29 -7.88
C GLN A 324 -22.23 4.94 -7.68
N ARG A 325 -23.25 4.19 -7.22
CA ARG A 325 -24.57 4.75 -6.93
C ARG A 325 -24.53 5.83 -5.85
N LYS A 326 -23.75 5.63 -4.78
CA LYS A 326 -23.57 6.62 -3.70
C LYS A 326 -22.82 7.86 -4.19
N ILE A 327 -21.76 7.69 -4.97
CA ILE A 327 -21.01 8.81 -5.59
C ILE A 327 -21.94 9.62 -6.50
N SER A 328 -22.74 8.98 -7.36
CA SER A 328 -23.72 9.67 -8.20
C SER A 328 -24.72 10.45 -7.36
N PHE A 329 -25.28 9.83 -6.32
CA PHE A 329 -26.21 10.49 -5.41
C PHE A 329 -25.60 11.71 -4.72
N TRP A 330 -24.39 11.60 -4.13
CA TRP A 330 -23.71 12.74 -3.50
C TRP A 330 -23.29 13.81 -4.51
N THR A 331 -22.96 13.41 -5.73
CA THR A 331 -22.66 14.36 -6.82
C THR A 331 -23.87 15.24 -7.11
N GLU A 332 -25.05 14.65 -7.26
CA GLU A 332 -26.30 15.37 -7.55
C GLU A 332 -26.81 16.19 -6.37
N THR A 333 -26.74 15.62 -5.15
CA THR A 333 -27.35 16.23 -3.96
C THR A 333 -26.45 17.20 -3.21
N ILE A 334 -25.13 17.04 -3.30
CA ILE A 334 -24.15 17.82 -2.51
C ILE A 334 -23.23 18.63 -3.42
N LEU A 335 -22.59 18.00 -4.42
CA LEU A 335 -21.57 18.67 -5.24
C LEU A 335 -22.15 19.66 -6.26
N GLN A 336 -23.16 19.25 -7.04
CA GLN A 336 -23.75 20.06 -8.10
C GLN A 336 -24.38 21.37 -7.60
N PRO A 337 -25.14 21.40 -6.48
CA PRO A 337 -25.67 22.64 -5.92
C PRO A 337 -24.55 23.65 -5.64
N ARG A 338 -23.41 23.18 -5.12
CA ARG A 338 -22.23 24.02 -4.83
C ARG A 338 -21.52 24.48 -6.09
N LYS A 339 -21.48 23.69 -7.17
CA LYS A 339 -20.90 24.15 -8.45
C LYS A 339 -21.81 25.16 -9.17
N SER A 340 -23.13 24.95 -9.15
CA SER A 340 -24.13 25.75 -9.86
C SER A 340 -24.29 27.16 -9.28
N ILE A 341 -24.29 27.30 -7.95
CA ILE A 341 -24.43 28.61 -7.27
C ILE A 341 -23.25 29.56 -7.58
N PHE A 342 -22.06 29.01 -7.88
CA PHE A 342 -20.83 29.79 -8.00
C PHE A 342 -20.28 29.96 -9.43
N HIS A 343 -20.73 29.17 -10.40
CA HIS A 343 -20.25 29.27 -11.80
C HIS A 343 -21.20 30.02 -12.75
N GLY A 344 -22.47 30.22 -12.40
CA GLY A 344 -23.48 30.76 -13.33
C GLY A 344 -23.64 32.28 -13.36
N ASN A 345 -23.61 32.97 -12.21
CA ASN A 345 -24.05 34.37 -12.16
C ASN A 345 -23.04 35.31 -11.48
N LYS A 346 -22.10 35.85 -12.27
CA LYS A 346 -21.30 37.03 -11.87
C LYS A 346 -22.17 38.23 -11.48
N PHE A 347 -23.43 38.28 -11.94
CA PHE A 347 -24.41 39.30 -11.55
C PHE A 347 -24.90 39.17 -10.11
N LEU A 348 -25.11 37.96 -9.57
CA LEU A 348 -25.63 37.77 -8.22
C LEU A 348 -24.58 38.07 -7.12
N LYS A 349 -23.29 37.80 -7.42
CA LYS A 349 -22.17 38.23 -6.55
C LYS A 349 -22.11 39.75 -6.35
N ARG A 350 -22.59 40.55 -7.32
CA ARG A 350 -22.57 42.02 -7.25
C ARG A 350 -23.70 42.60 -6.39
N PHE A 351 -24.81 41.87 -6.24
CA PHE A 351 -25.93 42.27 -5.37
C PHE A 351 -25.78 41.80 -3.92
N MET A 352 -24.92 40.82 -3.64
CA MET A 352 -24.66 40.31 -2.28
C MET A 352 -23.43 40.96 -1.59
N SER A 353 -22.77 41.95 -2.22
CA SER A 353 -21.51 42.54 -1.73
C SER A 353 -21.70 43.77 -0.82
N LYS A 354 -22.92 44.13 -0.42
CA LYS A 354 -23.15 45.26 0.51
C LYS A 354 -24.13 44.88 1.60
N SER A 355 -23.56 44.37 2.69
CA SER A 355 -24.06 44.34 4.07
C SER A 355 -24.08 42.94 4.64
N GLY A 356 -23.37 42.76 5.76
CA GLY A 356 -23.44 41.59 6.61
C GLY A 356 -22.36 40.56 6.32
N SER A 357 -21.42 40.43 7.26
CA SER A 357 -20.84 39.13 7.62
C SER A 357 -21.97 38.10 7.68
N VAL A 358 -22.13 37.30 6.63
CA VAL A 358 -22.95 36.09 6.71
C VAL A 358 -22.35 35.30 7.87
N PRO A 359 -23.12 34.96 8.91
CA PRO A 359 -22.59 34.08 9.94
C PRO A 359 -22.19 32.81 9.20
N ASN A 360 -20.92 32.40 9.30
CA ASN A 360 -20.60 30.99 9.10
C ASN A 360 -21.54 30.26 10.03
N VAL A 361 -22.61 29.67 9.47
CA VAL A 361 -23.42 28.71 10.22
C VAL A 361 -22.41 27.66 10.61
N ALA A 362 -22.08 27.62 11.90
CA ALA A 362 -21.05 26.72 12.41
C ALA A 362 -21.39 25.33 11.90
N ALA A 363 -20.44 24.71 11.19
CA ALA A 363 -20.68 23.39 10.64
C ALA A 363 -21.06 22.46 11.79
N PRO A 364 -21.99 21.51 11.56
CA PRO A 364 -22.42 20.60 12.61
C PRO A 364 -21.26 19.68 12.99
N VAL A 365 -20.67 19.97 14.14
CA VAL A 365 -19.48 19.32 14.67
C VAL A 365 -19.84 18.66 16.01
N SER A 366 -19.30 17.46 16.26
CA SER A 366 -19.49 16.73 17.51
C SER A 366 -18.82 17.46 18.69
N PRO A 367 -19.14 17.12 19.95
CA PRO A 367 -18.47 17.70 21.11
C PRO A 367 -16.93 17.58 21.07
N GLU A 368 -16.42 16.56 20.39
CA GLU A 368 -14.98 16.28 20.20
C GLU A 368 -14.35 17.02 19.01
N GLY A 369 -15.12 17.84 18.28
CA GLY A 369 -14.58 18.61 17.15
C GLY A 369 -14.63 17.90 15.80
N TYR A 370 -15.33 16.76 15.68
CA TYR A 370 -15.46 16.03 14.41
C TYR A 370 -16.70 16.43 13.61
N PHE A 371 -16.59 16.56 12.29
CA PHE A 371 -17.76 16.72 11.44
C PHE A 371 -18.69 15.50 11.57
N LEU A 372 -19.99 15.75 11.72
CA LEU A 372 -20.97 14.67 11.76
C LEU A 372 -21.06 13.96 10.42
N VAL A 373 -21.38 12.67 10.42
CA VAL A 373 -21.47 11.86 9.20
C VAL A 373 -22.50 12.35 8.17
N SER A 374 -23.50 13.11 8.62
CA SER A 374 -24.52 13.73 7.76
C SER A 374 -24.14 15.12 7.23
N SER A 375 -23.02 15.69 7.67
CA SER A 375 -22.56 17.00 7.21
C SER A 375 -22.14 16.96 5.74
N ASN A 376 -22.36 18.06 5.02
CA ASN A 376 -21.98 18.15 3.61
C ASN A 376 -20.46 18.03 3.45
N GLU A 377 -19.71 18.58 4.39
CA GLU A 377 -18.25 18.55 4.42
C GLU A 377 -17.74 17.11 4.54
N PHE A 378 -18.28 16.33 5.48
CA PHE A 378 -17.87 14.94 5.66
C PHE A 378 -18.31 14.05 4.48
N LEU A 379 -19.53 14.24 3.96
CA LEU A 379 -20.01 13.49 2.80
C LEU A 379 -19.21 13.81 1.53
N MET A 380 -18.84 15.07 1.30
CA MET A 380 -17.92 15.41 0.20
C MET A 380 -16.53 14.81 0.43
N ARG A 381 -16.04 14.79 1.68
CA ARG A 381 -14.76 14.15 2.00
C ARG A 381 -14.78 12.66 1.65
N LYS A 382 -15.81 11.96 2.10
CA LYS A 382 -16.04 10.54 1.80
C LYS A 382 -16.18 10.27 0.30
N MET A 383 -16.92 11.13 -0.42
CA MET A 383 -17.04 11.07 -1.87
C MET A 383 -15.67 11.21 -2.56
N ALA A 384 -14.80 12.12 -2.12
CA ALA A 384 -13.46 12.29 -2.67
C ALA A 384 -12.58 11.04 -2.45
N ASP A 385 -12.63 10.47 -1.24
CA ASP A 385 -11.90 9.26 -0.89
C ASP A 385 -12.43 8.04 -1.69
N TRP A 386 -13.74 7.91 -1.91
CA TRP A 386 -14.33 6.85 -2.74
C TRP A 386 -13.99 7.00 -4.23
N CYS A 387 -13.96 8.23 -4.75
CA CYS A 387 -13.45 8.50 -6.09
C CYS A 387 -11.97 8.11 -6.21
N PHE A 388 -11.15 8.39 -5.19
CA PHE A 388 -9.74 7.98 -5.15
C PHE A 388 -9.60 6.45 -5.22
N MET A 389 -10.35 5.74 -4.39
CA MET A 389 -10.37 4.27 -4.39
C MET A 389 -10.72 3.72 -5.77
N LEU A 390 -11.74 4.26 -6.42
CA LEU A 390 -12.14 3.86 -7.78
C LEU A 390 -11.23 4.41 -8.89
N ALA A 391 -10.04 4.93 -8.54
CA ALA A 391 -9.05 5.51 -9.45
C ALA A 391 -9.54 6.71 -10.27
N ASP A 392 -10.62 7.39 -9.86
CA ASP A 392 -11.00 8.71 -10.38
C ASP A 392 -10.26 9.82 -9.60
N TYR A 393 -8.94 9.82 -9.76
CA TYR A 393 -8.04 10.76 -9.08
C TYR A 393 -8.30 12.21 -9.48
N LYS A 394 -8.81 12.46 -10.69
CA LYS A 394 -9.13 13.81 -11.16
C LYS A 394 -10.31 14.40 -10.38
N THR A 395 -11.40 13.65 -10.27
CA THR A 395 -12.56 14.09 -9.49
C THR A 395 -12.20 14.19 -8.01
N SER A 396 -11.45 13.21 -7.49
CA SER A 396 -10.96 13.21 -6.12
C SER A 396 -10.15 14.48 -5.79
N TYR A 397 -9.13 14.80 -6.59
CA TYR A 397 -8.33 16.03 -6.46
C TYR A 397 -9.20 17.29 -6.43
N SER A 398 -10.12 17.41 -7.39
CA SER A 398 -11.00 18.59 -7.49
C SER A 398 -11.87 18.78 -6.24
N ILE A 399 -12.30 17.70 -5.59
CA ILE A 399 -13.09 17.78 -4.36
C ILE A 399 -12.20 18.12 -3.17
N TYR A 400 -11.01 17.53 -3.05
CA TYR A 400 -10.07 17.89 -1.98
C TYR A 400 -9.68 19.38 -2.04
N GLU A 401 -9.42 19.92 -3.23
CA GLU A 401 -9.09 21.34 -3.40
C GLU A 401 -10.24 22.26 -2.91
N MET A 402 -11.49 21.87 -3.15
CA MET A 402 -12.65 22.58 -2.60
C MET A 402 -12.70 22.49 -1.08
N LEU A 403 -12.47 21.29 -0.53
CA LEU A 403 -12.51 21.02 0.91
C LEU A 403 -11.41 21.74 1.70
N ILE A 404 -10.21 21.93 1.14
CA ILE A 404 -9.13 22.69 1.80
C ILE A 404 -9.61 24.10 2.17
N LYS A 405 -10.43 24.74 1.31
CA LYS A 405 -11.02 26.06 1.57
C LYS A 405 -12.14 25.98 2.61
N ASP A 406 -12.99 24.96 2.53
CA ASP A 406 -14.07 24.75 3.50
C ASP A 406 -13.54 24.45 4.91
N PHE A 407 -12.35 23.87 5.01
CA PHE A 407 -11.72 23.47 6.26
C PHE A 407 -10.77 24.51 6.87
N GLU A 408 -10.77 25.78 6.43
CA GLU A 408 -9.82 26.83 6.88
C GLU A 408 -9.71 26.99 8.42
N GLY A 409 -10.72 26.57 9.20
CA GLY A 409 -10.71 26.54 10.67
C GLY A 409 -10.45 25.17 11.32
N TYR A 410 -10.17 24.12 10.55
CA TYR A 410 -10.12 22.72 10.98
C TYR A 410 -8.81 22.06 10.51
N PRO A 411 -7.68 22.32 11.18
CA PRO A 411 -6.36 22.06 10.60
C PRO A 411 -6.06 20.57 10.36
N PHE A 412 -6.57 19.65 11.19
CA PHE A 412 -6.45 18.21 10.93
C PHE A 412 -7.14 17.76 9.63
N TYR A 413 -8.29 18.37 9.30
CA TYR A 413 -8.99 18.10 8.04
C TYR A 413 -8.26 18.71 6.85
N ILE A 414 -7.69 19.92 7.00
CA ILE A 414 -6.83 20.55 5.98
C ILE A 414 -5.63 19.66 5.67
N LEU A 415 -4.88 19.25 6.71
CA LEU A 415 -3.70 18.41 6.58
C LEU A 415 -4.03 17.13 5.80
N SER A 416 -5.13 16.47 6.17
CA SER A 416 -5.58 15.29 5.44
C SER A 416 -5.92 15.62 3.98
N CYS A 417 -6.70 16.66 3.71
CA CYS A 417 -7.07 17.01 2.33
C CYS A 417 -5.85 17.40 1.47
N GLN A 418 -4.84 18.06 2.04
CA GLN A 418 -3.61 18.43 1.33
C GLN A 418 -2.78 17.20 0.95
N ASP A 419 -2.62 16.25 1.87
CA ASP A 419 -1.96 14.95 1.61
C ASP A 419 -2.66 14.25 0.42
N PHE A 420 -3.96 14.00 0.52
CA PHE A 420 -4.66 13.26 -0.52
C PHE A 420 -4.89 14.05 -1.82
N ALA A 421 -4.90 15.38 -1.80
CA ALA A 421 -4.86 16.20 -3.01
C ALA A 421 -3.55 16.00 -3.77
N ALA A 422 -2.41 16.09 -3.08
CA ALA A 422 -1.11 15.87 -3.70
C ALA A 422 -0.94 14.42 -4.20
N LEU A 423 -1.43 13.43 -3.45
CA LEU A 423 -1.46 12.03 -3.88
C LEU A 423 -2.31 11.87 -5.14
N SER A 424 -3.50 12.47 -5.20
CA SER A 424 -4.38 12.37 -6.36
C SER A 424 -3.71 12.89 -7.64
N LEU A 425 -2.96 13.98 -7.55
CA LEU A 425 -2.21 14.52 -8.70
C LEU A 425 -1.11 13.55 -9.18
N LEU A 426 -0.34 12.97 -8.26
CA LEU A 426 0.75 12.04 -8.58
C LEU A 426 0.26 10.68 -9.09
N MET A 427 -0.87 10.20 -8.55
CA MET A 427 -1.52 8.96 -8.97
C MET A 427 -2.20 9.11 -10.34
N GLY A 428 -2.90 10.23 -10.56
CA GLY A 428 -3.62 10.50 -11.82
C GLY A 428 -2.73 10.89 -13.00
N ALA A 429 -1.49 11.30 -12.76
CA ALA A 429 -0.52 11.60 -13.81
C ALA A 429 0.12 10.32 -14.36
N HIS A 430 -0.60 9.63 -15.24
CA HIS A 430 -0.18 8.31 -15.74
C HIS A 430 1.05 8.30 -16.65
N THR A 431 1.44 9.42 -17.27
CA THR A 431 2.55 9.41 -18.24
C THR A 431 3.51 10.58 -18.15
N ILE A 432 3.09 11.80 -17.78
CA ILE A 432 4.01 12.95 -17.70
C ILE A 432 3.58 13.89 -16.57
N VAL A 433 4.28 13.83 -15.44
CA VAL A 433 4.30 14.93 -14.47
C VAL A 433 5.37 15.92 -14.91
N THR A 434 4.97 17.13 -15.29
CA THR A 434 5.94 18.15 -15.72
C THR A 434 6.59 18.84 -14.52
N ALA A 435 7.83 19.34 -14.69
CA ALA A 435 8.48 20.17 -13.67
C ALA A 435 7.61 21.36 -13.20
N LYS A 436 6.81 21.93 -14.11
CA LYS A 436 5.86 23.00 -13.81
C LYS A 436 4.77 22.52 -12.85
N MET A 437 4.16 21.36 -13.13
CA MET A 437 3.13 20.77 -12.27
C MET A 437 3.68 20.45 -10.88
N ILE A 438 4.89 19.88 -10.79
CA ILE A 438 5.54 19.64 -9.49
C ILE A 438 5.69 20.95 -8.73
N LYS A 439 6.27 21.96 -9.36
CA LYS A 439 6.60 23.23 -8.70
C LYS A 439 5.38 24.08 -8.33
N HIS A 440 4.34 24.07 -9.14
CA HIS A 440 3.21 25.00 -9.01
C HIS A 440 1.95 24.37 -8.43
N ASP A 441 1.79 23.06 -8.56
CA ASP A 441 0.56 22.37 -8.14
C ASP A 441 0.84 21.39 -6.98
N ILE A 442 1.90 20.58 -7.06
CA ILE A 442 2.16 19.50 -6.10
C ILE A 442 2.97 19.96 -4.87
N ASP A 443 4.18 20.51 -5.06
CA ASP A 443 5.06 20.95 -3.97
C ASP A 443 4.38 22.01 -3.09
N PRO A 444 3.58 22.97 -3.59
CA PRO A 444 2.86 23.91 -2.73
C PRO A 444 1.86 23.26 -1.76
N LEU A 445 1.17 22.18 -2.18
CA LEU A 445 0.29 21.42 -1.29
C LEU A 445 1.10 20.77 -0.15
N ILE A 446 2.24 20.19 -0.50
CA ILE A 446 3.12 19.53 0.46
C ILE A 446 3.79 20.54 1.40
N MET A 447 4.27 21.68 0.88
CA MET A 447 4.83 22.75 1.72
C MET A 447 3.79 23.32 2.67
N SER A 448 2.56 23.55 2.20
CA SER A 448 1.48 24.01 3.07
C SER A 448 1.12 22.98 4.15
N TYR A 449 1.20 21.69 3.83
CA TYR A 449 1.06 20.62 4.81
C TYR A 449 2.16 20.69 5.88
N LEU A 450 3.42 20.91 5.48
CA LEU A 450 4.55 21.05 6.42
C LEU A 450 4.46 22.31 7.29
N ASP A 451 3.96 23.41 6.72
CA ASP A 451 3.82 24.70 7.42
C ASP A 451 2.64 24.71 8.41
N THR A 452 1.68 23.79 8.24
CA THR A 452 0.51 23.67 9.12
C THR A 452 0.91 23.01 10.43
N TYR A 453 1.22 23.84 11.44
CA TYR A 453 1.50 23.34 12.79
C TYR A 453 0.23 22.94 13.51
N VAL A 454 0.18 21.68 13.97
CA VAL A 454 -0.90 21.18 14.81
C VAL A 454 -0.32 20.39 15.97
N GLU A 455 -0.60 20.85 17.18
CA GLU A 455 -0.24 20.15 18.41
C GLU A 455 -1.02 18.82 18.47
N GLY A 456 -0.33 17.72 18.77
CA GLY A 456 -0.93 16.39 18.78
C GLY A 456 -1.08 15.74 17.39
N HIS A 457 -0.51 16.30 16.32
CA HIS A 457 -0.48 15.62 15.03
C HIS A 457 0.36 14.35 15.07
N GLU A 458 -0.29 13.23 14.77
CA GLU A 458 0.25 11.88 14.81
C GLU A 458 1.55 11.77 13.99
N PRO A 459 2.68 11.37 14.63
CA PRO A 459 3.95 11.21 13.93
C PRO A 459 3.89 10.22 12.76
N LEU A 460 3.05 9.19 12.85
CA LEU A 460 2.95 8.16 11.81
C LEU A 460 2.31 8.70 10.52
N GLU A 461 1.26 9.52 10.63
CA GLU A 461 0.57 10.10 9.45
C GLU A 461 1.51 11.01 8.65
N PHE A 462 2.35 11.79 9.36
CA PHE A 462 3.38 12.62 8.76
C PHE A 462 4.41 11.78 7.98
N VAL A 463 4.91 10.71 8.61
CA VAL A 463 5.88 9.79 7.98
C VAL A 463 5.26 9.10 6.76
N ARG A 464 4.01 8.64 6.86
CA ARG A 464 3.25 8.05 5.75
C ARG A 464 3.14 9.01 4.57
N CYS A 465 2.67 10.24 4.81
CA CYS A 465 2.52 11.26 3.78
C CYS A 465 3.85 11.50 3.03
N MET A 466 4.93 11.79 3.76
CA MET A 466 6.23 12.07 3.15
C MET A 466 6.77 10.88 2.34
N LEU A 467 6.63 9.65 2.84
CA LEU A 467 7.14 8.48 2.16
C LEU A 467 6.29 8.09 0.94
N TYR A 468 4.97 8.22 0.99
CA TYR A 468 4.12 8.01 -0.19
C TYR A 468 4.45 9.02 -1.29
N MET A 469 4.61 10.31 -0.95
CA MET A 469 5.02 11.32 -1.93
C MET A 469 6.37 10.99 -2.53
N THR A 470 7.37 10.68 -1.68
CA THR A 470 8.72 10.29 -2.11
C THR A 470 8.66 9.16 -3.13
N GLU A 471 7.94 8.09 -2.81
CA GLU A 471 7.84 6.93 -3.67
C GLU A 471 7.17 7.21 -5.01
N LEU A 472 6.11 8.01 -5.00
CA LEU A 472 5.48 8.43 -6.24
C LEU A 472 6.40 9.29 -7.08
N PHE A 473 7.16 10.22 -6.49
CA PHE A 473 8.19 10.97 -7.21
C PHE A 473 9.27 10.06 -7.82
N LEU A 474 9.74 9.06 -7.08
CA LEU A 474 10.74 8.09 -7.58
C LEU A 474 10.18 7.14 -8.65
N SER A 475 8.85 6.98 -8.72
CA SER A 475 8.17 6.20 -9.76
C SER A 475 7.89 6.96 -11.06
N LEU A 476 8.12 8.29 -11.08
CA LEU A 476 7.96 9.08 -12.29
C LEU A 476 9.05 8.77 -13.32
N SER A 477 8.71 8.90 -14.60
CA SER A 477 9.62 8.66 -15.71
C SER A 477 10.82 9.63 -15.73
N ASP A 478 10.60 10.90 -15.39
CA ASP A 478 11.65 11.92 -15.28
C ASP A 478 12.20 11.99 -13.85
N THR A 479 13.09 11.05 -13.53
CA THR A 479 13.78 10.98 -12.23
C THR A 479 14.79 12.12 -12.04
N TRP A 480 15.23 12.80 -13.09
CA TRP A 480 16.14 13.94 -13.00
C TRP A 480 15.49 15.12 -12.28
N VAL A 481 14.23 15.40 -12.64
CA VAL A 481 13.42 16.47 -12.04
C VAL A 481 12.74 16.02 -10.75
N SER A 482 12.24 14.78 -10.67
CA SER A 482 11.44 14.33 -9.52
C SER A 482 12.28 13.93 -8.29
N SER A 483 13.41 13.24 -8.47
CA SER A 483 14.22 12.73 -7.36
C SER A 483 14.71 13.83 -6.38
N PRO A 484 15.05 15.06 -6.82
CA PRO A 484 15.32 16.16 -5.89
C PRO A 484 14.20 16.44 -4.87
N TYR A 485 12.94 16.32 -5.26
CA TYR A 485 11.79 16.51 -4.35
C TYR A 485 11.67 15.33 -3.37
N ALA A 486 11.83 14.10 -3.87
CA ALA A 486 11.90 12.91 -3.02
C ALA A 486 13.01 13.03 -1.96
N ILE A 487 14.22 13.43 -2.37
CA ILE A 487 15.36 13.64 -1.46
C ILE A 487 15.05 14.73 -0.43
N LYS A 488 14.49 15.87 -0.86
CA LYS A 488 14.07 16.96 0.04
C LYS A 488 13.15 16.45 1.16
N TYR A 489 12.13 15.64 0.82
CA TYR A 489 11.19 15.13 1.82
C TYR A 489 11.79 14.07 2.74
N LEU A 490 12.65 13.20 2.22
CA LEU A 490 13.42 12.26 3.04
C LEU A 490 14.36 12.98 4.00
N GLU A 491 14.99 14.07 3.58
CA GLU A 491 15.85 14.91 4.44
C GLU A 491 15.03 15.60 5.54
N VAL A 492 13.84 16.13 5.23
CA VAL A 492 12.91 16.69 6.23
C VAL A 492 12.55 15.65 7.29
N LEU A 493 12.26 14.40 6.90
CA LEU A 493 12.01 13.31 7.84
C LEU A 493 13.19 13.04 8.78
N LEU A 494 14.42 13.12 8.27
CA LEU A 494 15.63 12.85 9.06
C LEU A 494 16.02 14.00 9.99
N GLN A 495 15.76 15.25 9.58
CA GLN A 495 16.01 16.45 10.40
C GLN A 495 15.03 16.55 11.57
N GLY A 496 13.81 16.04 11.40
CA GLY A 496 12.80 16.02 12.46
C GLY A 496 13.14 15.11 13.63
N ASP A 497 12.60 15.48 14.79
CA ASP A 497 12.76 14.74 16.05
C ASP A 497 11.91 13.47 16.12
N ARG A 498 10.89 13.38 15.26
CA ARG A 498 9.85 12.33 15.26
C ARG A 498 10.42 10.90 15.14
N LEU A 499 11.51 10.73 14.41
CA LEU A 499 12.14 9.42 14.20
C LEU A 499 13.35 9.17 15.11
N LYS A 500 13.73 10.10 16.01
CA LYS A 500 14.97 9.99 16.79
C LYS A 500 15.06 8.70 17.61
N SER A 501 13.94 8.19 18.12
CA SER A 501 13.85 6.94 18.88
C SER A 501 13.80 5.68 18.03
N THR A 502 13.74 5.78 16.69
CA THR A 502 13.56 4.66 15.77
C THR A 502 14.74 4.52 14.79
N PRO A 503 15.90 4.04 15.28
CA PRO A 503 17.16 4.08 14.53
C PRO A 503 17.18 3.20 13.27
N LEU A 504 16.49 2.06 13.23
CA LEU A 504 16.39 1.22 12.04
C LEU A 504 15.52 1.90 10.98
N SER A 505 14.37 2.44 11.38
CA SER A 505 13.48 3.23 10.52
C SER A 505 14.23 4.42 9.89
N ARG A 506 15.02 5.15 10.69
CA ARG A 506 15.91 6.20 10.18
C ARG A 506 16.92 5.66 9.18
N THR A 507 17.51 4.49 9.44
CA THR A 507 18.53 3.90 8.57
C THR A 507 17.96 3.45 7.23
N LEU A 508 16.73 2.94 7.21
CA LEU A 508 15.99 2.68 5.95
C LEU A 508 15.80 3.96 5.13
N ILE A 509 15.47 5.08 5.77
CA ILE A 509 15.35 6.38 5.08
C ILE A 509 16.70 6.81 4.48
N TRP A 510 17.81 6.64 5.20
CA TRP A 510 19.15 6.89 4.65
C TRP A 510 19.44 6.01 3.42
N GLU A 511 19.05 4.72 3.47
CA GLU A 511 19.18 3.81 2.34
C GLU A 511 18.32 4.26 1.16
N ARG A 512 17.11 4.77 1.43
CA ARG A 512 16.23 5.30 0.40
C ARG A 512 16.77 6.57 -0.25
N ILE A 513 17.41 7.47 0.49
CA ILE A 513 18.11 8.63 -0.09
C ILE A 513 19.22 8.19 -1.03
N SER A 514 20.00 7.18 -0.64
CA SER A 514 21.02 6.62 -1.52
C SER A 514 20.41 6.13 -2.83
N PHE A 515 19.32 5.37 -2.74
CA PHE A 515 18.59 4.90 -3.91
C PHE A 515 18.07 6.04 -4.80
N ALA A 516 17.48 7.09 -4.21
CA ALA A 516 17.01 8.26 -4.95
C ALA A 516 18.14 8.97 -5.73
N TYR A 517 19.36 9.06 -5.17
CA TYR A 517 20.51 9.53 -5.92
C TYR A 517 20.91 8.58 -7.06
N GLY A 518 20.79 7.27 -6.87
CA GLY A 518 21.07 6.28 -7.91
C GLY A 518 20.12 6.37 -9.11
N LEU A 519 18.86 6.75 -8.88
CA LEU A 519 17.87 6.95 -9.94
C LEU A 519 18.08 8.24 -10.75
N ARG A 520 18.85 9.21 -10.22
CA ARG A 520 19.02 10.52 -10.85
C ARG A 520 20.03 10.47 -11.99
N ILE A 521 19.54 10.10 -13.16
CA ILE A 521 20.26 10.01 -14.43
C ILE A 521 19.74 11.14 -15.34
N ASP A 522 20.65 11.93 -15.92
CA ASP A 522 20.30 12.98 -16.88
C ASP A 522 19.73 12.34 -18.15
N PRO A 523 18.59 12.80 -18.68
CA PRO A 523 17.98 12.24 -19.89
C PRO A 523 18.91 12.20 -21.10
N ARG A 524 19.93 13.08 -21.14
CA ARG A 524 20.92 13.12 -22.22
C ARG A 524 21.77 11.86 -22.34
N ILE A 525 21.96 11.10 -21.27
CA ILE A 525 22.75 9.85 -21.30
C ILE A 525 22.10 8.82 -22.22
N HIS A 526 20.76 8.71 -22.20
CA HIS A 526 20.03 7.72 -23.01
C HIS A 526 20.01 8.05 -24.51
N LEU A 527 20.22 9.32 -24.89
CA LEU A 527 20.30 9.75 -26.29
C LEU A 527 21.64 9.39 -26.95
N GLU A 528 22.71 9.16 -26.18
CA GLU A 528 24.02 8.75 -26.69
C GLU A 528 24.07 7.25 -27.01
N GLU A 529 23.38 6.40 -26.23
CA GLU A 529 23.32 4.95 -26.48
C GLU A 529 22.50 4.60 -27.73
N GLU A 530 21.48 5.40 -28.07
CA GLU A 530 20.68 5.23 -29.30
C GLU A 530 21.35 5.83 -30.56
N SER A 531 22.29 6.78 -30.38
CA SER A 531 23.02 7.39 -31.50
C SER A 531 24.36 6.69 -31.82
N ALA A 532 24.87 5.87 -30.90
CA ALA A 532 26.07 5.05 -31.12
C ALA A 532 25.85 3.85 -32.08
N THR A 533 24.63 3.60 -32.56
CA THR A 533 24.34 2.53 -33.54
C THR A 533 24.37 2.96 -35.00
N GLU A 534 24.56 4.24 -35.31
CA GLU A 534 24.75 4.70 -36.70
C GLU A 534 25.86 5.76 -36.77
N SER A 535 26.91 5.45 -37.54
CA SER A 535 28.06 6.29 -37.89
C SER A 535 29.27 6.31 -36.93
N ASP A 536 30.05 5.23 -36.97
CA ASP A 536 31.52 5.35 -36.93
C ASP A 536 32.10 4.48 -38.05
N GLN A 537 32.14 5.03 -39.28
CA GLN A 537 33.11 4.59 -40.27
C GLN A 537 34.46 5.25 -39.93
N PRO A 538 35.58 4.51 -40.00
CA PRO A 538 36.88 5.06 -39.68
C PRO A 538 37.30 6.05 -40.79
N GLY A 539 37.24 7.33 -40.48
CA GLY A 539 37.88 8.38 -41.27
C GLY A 539 39.37 8.43 -40.95
N ASP A 540 40.19 8.37 -41.99
CA ASP A 540 41.66 8.41 -41.96
C ASP A 540 42.21 9.63 -41.19
N ILE A 541 42.58 9.44 -39.92
CA ILE A 541 43.56 10.26 -39.22
C ILE A 541 44.44 9.30 -38.41
N GLU A 542 45.72 9.19 -38.78
CA GLU A 542 46.75 8.50 -37.99
C GLU A 542 46.94 9.23 -36.65
N GLU A 543 46.09 8.95 -35.66
CA GLU A 543 46.37 9.27 -34.26
C GLU A 543 47.24 8.16 -33.68
N TYR A 544 48.52 8.49 -33.40
CA TYR A 544 49.37 7.66 -32.55
C TYR A 544 48.68 7.42 -31.20
N PRO A 545 48.36 6.15 -30.84
CA PRO A 545 47.70 5.87 -29.57
C PRO A 545 48.70 6.12 -28.44
N ASN A 546 48.48 7.17 -27.65
CA ASN A 546 49.24 7.40 -26.43
C ASN A 546 48.79 6.37 -25.37
N PRO A 547 49.64 5.40 -24.98
CA PRO A 547 49.28 4.35 -24.02
C PRO A 547 49.09 4.87 -22.58
N GLU A 548 49.52 6.10 -22.28
CA GLU A 548 49.32 6.78 -21.00
C GLU A 548 48.01 7.62 -20.98
N LYS A 549 47.29 7.70 -22.09
CA LYS A 549 46.02 8.43 -22.16
C LYS A 549 44.97 7.60 -21.42
N LEU A 550 44.52 8.10 -20.27
CA LEU A 550 43.44 7.51 -19.47
C LEU A 550 42.26 7.17 -20.38
N GLN A 551 41.98 5.86 -20.52
CA GLN A 551 40.78 5.39 -21.21
C GLN A 551 39.58 5.72 -20.32
N TYR A 552 39.00 6.89 -20.54
CA TYR A 552 37.75 7.27 -19.93
C TYR A 552 36.60 6.77 -20.80
N SER A 553 35.73 5.92 -20.25
CA SER A 553 34.31 5.94 -20.64
C SER A 553 33.86 7.40 -20.52
N SER A 554 33.33 7.98 -21.60
CA SER A 554 33.21 9.43 -21.84
C SER A 554 33.17 10.29 -20.55
N LEU A 555 34.12 11.21 -20.40
CA LEU A 555 34.17 12.13 -19.25
C LEU A 555 32.86 12.93 -19.09
N GLN A 556 32.14 13.12 -20.21
CA GLN A 556 30.81 13.73 -20.30
C GLN A 556 29.78 12.99 -19.43
N ASN A 557 29.75 11.65 -19.45
CA ASN A 557 28.76 10.86 -18.72
C ASN A 557 28.97 10.83 -17.20
N GLN A 558 30.16 11.19 -16.70
CA GLN A 558 30.41 11.28 -15.25
C GLN A 558 29.66 12.45 -14.58
N GLY A 559 29.35 13.52 -15.31
CA GLY A 559 28.61 14.69 -14.79
C GLY A 559 27.09 14.51 -14.80
N TYR A 560 26.61 13.58 -15.62
CA TYR A 560 25.20 13.33 -15.91
C TYR A 560 24.56 12.26 -15.03
N THR A 561 25.33 11.61 -14.16
CA THR A 561 24.81 10.70 -13.13
C THR A 561 25.06 11.27 -11.73
N ARG A 562 24.47 10.62 -10.72
CA ARG A 562 24.73 10.90 -9.31
C ARG A 562 25.28 9.69 -8.55
N PHE A 563 25.90 8.75 -9.25
CA PHE A 563 26.44 7.51 -8.68
C PHE A 563 27.49 7.74 -7.57
N ARG A 564 28.33 8.78 -7.68
CA ARG A 564 29.26 9.13 -6.58
C ARG A 564 28.51 9.53 -5.31
N LYS A 565 27.44 10.33 -5.42
CA LYS A 565 26.61 10.70 -4.28
C LYS A 565 25.91 9.47 -3.72
N GLN A 566 25.31 8.64 -4.57
CA GLN A 566 24.74 7.36 -4.16
C GLN A 566 25.75 6.55 -3.34
N ALA A 567 26.97 6.36 -3.83
CA ALA A 567 28.01 5.59 -3.16
C ALA A 567 28.44 6.18 -1.81
N VAL A 568 28.56 7.52 -1.70
CA VAL A 568 28.77 8.18 -0.38
C VAL A 568 27.64 7.82 0.59
N PHE A 569 26.38 7.93 0.15
CA PHE A 569 25.26 7.58 1.00
C PHE A 569 25.23 6.08 1.34
N GLN A 570 25.62 5.19 0.43
CA GLN A 570 25.74 3.75 0.73
C GLN A 570 26.79 3.48 1.81
N LEU A 571 27.92 4.20 1.78
CA LEU A 571 28.95 4.10 2.82
C LEU A 571 28.42 4.56 4.19
N LEU A 572 27.66 5.65 4.21
CA LEU A 572 27.01 6.14 5.44
C LEU A 572 25.92 5.18 5.94
N VAL A 573 25.16 4.58 5.03
CA VAL A 573 24.14 3.57 5.32
C VAL A 573 24.77 2.31 5.91
N ALA A 574 25.86 1.82 5.34
CA ALA A 574 26.60 0.69 5.88
C ALA A 574 27.03 0.95 7.34
N LYS A 575 27.66 2.09 7.59
CA LYS A 575 28.01 2.52 8.95
C LYS A 575 26.81 2.51 9.90
N LYS A 576 25.66 3.04 9.46
CA LYS A 576 24.45 3.13 10.29
C LYS A 576 23.82 1.78 10.56
N TRP A 577 23.76 0.89 9.57
CA TRP A 577 23.29 -0.47 9.77
C TRP A 577 24.17 -1.22 10.78
N LEU A 578 25.49 -1.09 10.66
CA LEU A 578 26.44 -1.68 11.60
C LEU A 578 26.27 -1.13 13.03
N GLN A 579 26.05 0.17 13.18
CA GLN A 579 25.75 0.79 14.48
C GLN A 579 24.47 0.25 15.14
N ASN A 580 23.55 -0.27 14.34
CA ASN A 580 22.30 -0.89 14.79
C ASN A 580 22.39 -2.43 14.87
N GLY A 581 23.59 -3.01 14.79
CA GLY A 581 23.82 -4.45 14.83
C GLY A 581 23.29 -5.22 13.61
N GLN A 582 23.05 -4.54 12.49
CA GLN A 582 22.52 -5.13 11.25
C GLN A 582 23.66 -5.37 10.26
N VAL A 583 24.48 -6.39 10.53
CA VAL A 583 25.72 -6.67 9.80
C VAL A 583 25.44 -7.04 8.34
N ARG A 584 24.42 -7.87 8.10
CA ARG A 584 23.99 -8.29 6.76
C ARG A 584 23.63 -7.09 5.86
N GLN A 585 22.81 -6.17 6.37
CA GLN A 585 22.38 -4.97 5.63
C GLN A 585 23.55 -4.02 5.40
N SER A 586 24.49 -3.95 6.34
CA SER A 586 25.75 -3.20 6.19
C SER A 586 26.59 -3.74 5.04
N ALA A 587 26.82 -5.06 4.98
CA ALA A 587 27.58 -5.71 3.92
C ALA A 587 26.97 -5.46 2.54
N TRP A 588 25.64 -5.59 2.42
CA TRP A 588 24.94 -5.31 1.17
C TRP A 588 25.05 -3.83 0.74
N ALA A 589 25.07 -2.89 1.69
CA ALA A 589 25.27 -1.47 1.38
C ALA A 589 26.71 -1.20 0.88
N LEU A 590 27.72 -1.81 1.51
CA LEU A 590 29.11 -1.72 1.05
C LEU A 590 29.32 -2.30 -0.35
N LYS A 591 28.68 -3.44 -0.68
CA LYS A 591 28.77 -4.04 -2.01
C LYS A 591 28.31 -3.08 -3.12
N GLY A 592 27.29 -2.28 -2.85
CA GLY A 592 26.85 -1.21 -3.76
C GLY A 592 27.90 -0.10 -3.93
N CYS A 593 28.57 0.26 -2.84
CA CYS A 593 29.58 1.31 -2.76
C CYS A 593 30.85 0.96 -3.56
N ASN A 594 31.23 -0.32 -3.57
CA ASN A 594 32.44 -0.82 -4.22
C ASN A 594 32.52 -0.46 -5.70
N LYS A 595 31.40 -0.38 -6.43
CA LYS A 595 31.39 0.03 -7.85
C LYS A 595 32.05 1.40 -8.08
N ALA A 596 31.98 2.31 -7.12
CA ALA A 596 32.55 3.66 -7.24
C ALA A 596 33.97 3.79 -6.66
N TYR A 597 34.29 3.01 -5.62
CA TYR A 597 35.53 3.20 -4.85
C TYR A 597 36.57 2.09 -5.00
N GLN A 598 36.21 0.92 -5.55
CA GLN A 598 37.10 -0.26 -5.60
C GLN A 598 38.45 0.04 -6.29
N ASN A 599 38.45 0.86 -7.33
CA ASN A 599 39.67 1.18 -8.09
C ASN A 599 40.37 2.47 -7.63
N LEU A 600 39.92 3.08 -6.53
CA LEU A 600 40.48 4.33 -6.02
C LEU A 600 41.46 4.05 -4.88
N ALA A 601 42.76 4.22 -5.14
CA ALA A 601 43.82 3.93 -4.18
C ALA A 601 43.60 4.64 -2.83
N PHE A 602 43.20 5.92 -2.84
CA PHE A 602 42.96 6.68 -1.62
C PHE A 602 41.78 6.14 -0.79
N ALA A 603 40.76 5.54 -1.44
CA ALA A 603 39.58 5.02 -0.75
C ALA A 603 39.88 3.68 -0.05
N ASN A 604 40.89 2.94 -0.54
CA ASN A 604 41.31 1.66 0.00
C ASN A 604 42.51 1.78 0.96
N GLN A 605 42.89 2.99 1.36
CA GLN A 605 43.94 3.17 2.38
C GLN A 605 43.47 2.69 3.75
N ASP A 606 44.43 2.22 4.55
CA ASP A 606 44.21 1.81 5.93
C ASP A 606 43.63 2.96 6.75
N GLY A 607 42.62 2.66 7.57
CA GLY A 607 42.00 3.62 8.47
C GLY A 607 40.97 4.55 7.82
N THR A 608 40.71 4.43 6.50
CA THR A 608 39.56 5.07 5.86
C THR A 608 38.24 4.49 6.40
N LEU A 609 37.12 5.19 6.15
CA LEU A 609 35.81 4.66 6.55
C LEU A 609 35.47 3.35 5.82
N LEU A 610 35.88 3.21 4.55
CA LEU A 610 35.64 2.00 3.76
C LEU A 610 36.36 0.80 4.36
N THR A 611 37.67 0.89 4.58
CA THR A 611 38.47 -0.21 5.14
C THR A 611 38.02 -0.58 6.53
N LYS A 612 37.76 0.41 7.41
CA LYS A 612 37.20 0.16 8.75
C LYS A 612 35.87 -0.60 8.74
N LEU A 613 34.99 -0.33 7.78
CA LEU A 613 33.70 -1.02 7.70
C LEU A 613 33.84 -2.43 7.13
N ILE A 614 34.75 -2.63 6.17
CA ILE A 614 35.08 -3.95 5.64
C ILE A 614 35.63 -4.83 6.77
N ASP A 615 36.63 -4.33 7.51
CA ASP A 615 37.25 -5.06 8.62
C ASP A 615 36.21 -5.45 9.69
N ALA A 616 35.35 -4.52 10.08
CA ALA A 616 34.32 -4.77 11.08
C ALA A 616 33.30 -5.85 10.66
N ILE A 617 32.95 -5.93 9.37
CA ILE A 617 32.05 -6.96 8.86
C ILE A 617 32.74 -8.32 8.81
N VAL A 618 33.99 -8.36 8.35
CA VAL A 618 34.79 -9.59 8.28
C VAL A 618 35.06 -10.16 9.68
N ASP A 619 35.33 -9.30 10.66
CA ASP A 619 35.54 -9.71 12.04
C ASP A 619 34.26 -10.29 12.67
N ASP A 620 33.11 -9.70 12.36
CA ASP A 620 31.82 -10.22 12.81
C ASP A 620 31.49 -11.59 12.19
N GLU A 621 31.71 -11.78 10.89
CA GLU A 621 31.57 -13.09 10.21
C GLU A 621 32.42 -14.18 10.88
N LYS A 622 33.69 -13.88 11.16
CA LYS A 622 34.62 -14.82 11.79
C LYS A 622 34.23 -15.17 13.23
N ASN A 623 33.57 -14.26 13.94
CA ASN A 623 33.10 -14.48 15.31
C ASN A 623 31.75 -15.20 15.35
N GLY A 624 30.88 -14.98 14.36
CA GLY A 624 29.62 -15.69 14.18
C GLY A 624 29.79 -17.19 13.90
N ASP A 625 30.75 -17.56 13.04
CA ASP A 625 31.06 -18.97 12.72
C ASP A 625 31.63 -19.75 13.93
N ARG A 626 32.26 -19.06 14.89
CA ARG A 626 32.73 -19.70 16.13
C ARG A 626 31.61 -20.02 17.12
N GLY A 627 30.47 -19.33 17.02
CA GLY A 627 29.31 -19.55 17.89
C GLY A 627 28.43 -20.74 17.47
N VAL A 628 28.50 -21.17 16.21
CA VAL A 628 27.74 -22.32 15.70
C VAL A 628 28.45 -23.65 16.00
N HIS A 629 29.79 -23.63 16.17
CA HIS A 629 30.57 -24.82 16.50
C HIS A 629 30.70 -25.14 18.01
N THR A 630 30.08 -24.35 18.89
CA THR A 630 30.13 -24.58 20.35
C THR A 630 28.76 -24.86 20.99
N ALA A 631 27.73 -25.11 20.19
CA ALA A 631 26.40 -25.49 20.66
C ALA A 631 26.07 -27.00 20.51
N ASP A 632 27.10 -27.83 20.33
CA ASP A 632 27.04 -29.29 20.48
C ASP A 632 28.25 -29.77 21.30
N VAL A 633 28.20 -29.57 22.62
CA VAL A 633 28.80 -30.43 23.66
C VAL A 633 27.92 -30.40 24.90
#